data_AF-A0A954LHZ8-F1
#
_entry.id   AF-A0A954LHZ8-F1
#
_cell.length_a   1.000
_cell.length_b   1.000
_cell.length_c   1.000
_cell.angle_alpha   90.00
_cell.angle_beta   90.00
_cell.angle_gamma   90.00
#
_symmetry.space_group_name_H-M   'P 1'
#
loop_
_entity.id
_entity.type
_entity.pdbx_description
1 polymer ?
#
loop_
_entity_poly.entity_id
_entity_poly.type
_entity_poly.pdbx_seq_one_letter_code
_entity_poly.pdbx_strand_id
1 'polypeptide(L)'
;MRLPTLIDAAHAVGLTTAEINWPCTRGSKSLDDSFSDVPQSVQHMTPRLRTELLKLGLLTDKTDASFKKLSPVGRDYVWTEAACHVIRRRKPNLLLLHLLNVDSTHHAFGPRTSAGYTANAYADMCLSRILSALDDAGIRDKTTLIVVSDHGFTTTPKSIRPNVLLRQAGLLKVQAGKIQTAQVHVVPEGGLGLVYCTNPGESSKAAAAFKKMFLGQEGVSDVLLPDGFDKIGLPHPR
;
A
#
# COMPACT_ATOMS: atom_id res chain seq x y z
N MET A 1 -0.93 -16.03 -3.75
CA MET A 1 -1.98 -15.92 -2.72
C MET A 1 -2.41 -17.32 -2.30
N ARG A 2 -2.74 -17.55 -1.02
CA ARG A 2 -3.18 -18.87 -0.53
C ARG A 2 -4.69 -19.07 -0.65
N LEU A 3 -5.46 -18.01 -0.87
CA LEU A 3 -6.90 -18.01 -1.01
C LEU A 3 -7.31 -17.13 -2.20
N PRO A 4 -8.47 -17.40 -2.84
CA PRO A 4 -9.05 -16.50 -3.85
C PRO A 4 -9.37 -15.13 -3.26
N THR A 5 -9.13 -14.07 -4.05
CA THR A 5 -9.53 -12.70 -3.73
C THR A 5 -10.99 -12.43 -4.11
N LEU A 6 -11.53 -11.30 -3.67
CA LEU A 6 -12.83 -10.80 -4.15
C LEU A 6 -12.86 -10.67 -5.69
N ILE A 7 -11.75 -10.22 -6.28
CA ILE A 7 -11.59 -10.10 -7.73
C ILE A 7 -11.70 -11.47 -8.40
N ASP A 8 -11.00 -12.47 -7.86
CA ASP A 8 -11.06 -13.84 -8.38
C ASP A 8 -12.47 -14.41 -8.29
N ALA A 9 -13.16 -14.19 -7.16
CA ALA A 9 -14.53 -14.66 -6.96
C ALA A 9 -15.52 -14.00 -7.93
N ALA A 10 -15.43 -12.69 -8.15
CA ALA A 10 -16.28 -11.98 -9.11
C ALA A 10 -16.02 -12.47 -10.56
N HIS A 11 -14.75 -12.59 -10.94
CA HIS A 11 -14.39 -13.01 -12.28
C HIS A 11 -14.78 -14.47 -12.57
N ALA A 12 -14.71 -15.36 -11.56
CA ALA A 12 -15.10 -16.77 -11.70
C ALA A 12 -16.58 -16.96 -12.08
N VAL A 13 -17.45 -15.99 -11.77
CA VAL A 13 -18.88 -16.02 -12.13
C VAL A 13 -19.19 -15.14 -13.35
N GLY A 14 -18.16 -14.70 -14.10
CA GLY A 14 -18.30 -13.95 -15.35
C GLY A 14 -18.49 -12.43 -15.18
N LEU A 15 -18.27 -11.88 -13.99
CA LEU A 15 -18.27 -10.44 -13.78
C LEU A 15 -16.95 -9.83 -14.25
N THR A 16 -17.02 -8.66 -14.87
CA THR A 16 -15.85 -7.90 -15.29
C THR A 16 -15.25 -7.12 -14.14
N THR A 17 -13.93 -7.06 -14.04
CA THR A 17 -13.25 -6.37 -12.94
C THR A 17 -12.13 -5.47 -13.44
N ALA A 18 -11.90 -4.38 -12.72
CA ALA A 18 -10.79 -3.49 -12.96
C ALA A 18 -10.13 -3.05 -11.66
N GLU A 19 -8.85 -2.73 -11.73
CA GLU A 19 -8.17 -2.02 -10.67
C GLU A 19 -7.34 -0.87 -11.24
N ILE A 20 -7.22 0.18 -10.43
CA ILE A 20 -6.28 1.26 -10.66
C ILE A 20 -5.54 1.53 -9.34
N ASN A 21 -4.21 1.46 -9.37
CA ASN A 21 -3.30 1.52 -8.22
C ASN A 21 -3.37 0.30 -7.27
N TRP A 22 -4.56 -0.10 -6.82
CA TRP A 22 -4.71 -1.18 -5.82
C TRP A 22 -5.78 -2.19 -6.25
N PRO A 23 -5.52 -3.51 -6.10
CA PRO A 23 -4.43 -4.12 -5.34
C PRO A 23 -3.07 -4.12 -6.05
N CYS A 24 -1.98 -4.07 -5.27
CA CYS A 24 -0.59 -4.13 -5.73
C CYS A 24 -0.20 -5.53 -6.26
N THR A 25 -0.91 -6.02 -7.28
CA THR A 25 -0.73 -7.35 -7.87
C THR A 25 -0.46 -7.23 -9.37
N ARG A 26 0.48 -8.02 -9.89
CA ARG A 26 0.78 -8.12 -11.33
C ARG A 26 0.40 -9.49 -11.88
N GLY A 27 0.00 -9.53 -13.15
CA GLY A 27 -0.27 -10.79 -13.86
C GLY A 27 -1.51 -11.54 -13.37
N SER A 28 -2.44 -10.85 -12.70
CA SER A 28 -3.75 -11.42 -12.40
C SER A 28 -4.48 -11.74 -13.71
N LYS A 29 -5.08 -12.92 -13.78
CA LYS A 29 -5.98 -13.29 -14.90
C LYS A 29 -7.43 -12.89 -14.63
N SER A 30 -7.70 -12.35 -13.45
CA SER A 30 -9.02 -12.01 -12.96
C SER A 30 -9.34 -10.53 -13.12
N LEU A 31 -8.37 -9.73 -13.60
CA LEU A 31 -8.48 -8.29 -13.87
C LEU A 31 -8.53 -8.02 -15.37
N ASP A 32 -9.63 -7.43 -15.85
CA ASP A 32 -9.81 -7.08 -17.26
C ASP A 32 -9.00 -5.82 -17.63
N ASP A 33 -8.98 -4.82 -16.75
CA ASP A 33 -8.15 -3.62 -16.86
C ASP A 33 -7.40 -3.36 -15.55
N SER A 34 -6.09 -3.19 -15.66
CA SER A 34 -5.18 -3.09 -14.53
C SER A 34 -4.15 -1.99 -14.77
N PHE A 35 -3.98 -1.14 -13.76
CA PHE A 35 -2.88 -0.19 -13.58
C PHE A 35 -2.35 -0.25 -12.14
N SER A 36 -1.83 -1.42 -11.74
CA SER A 36 -1.40 -1.68 -10.36
C SER A 36 -0.15 -0.91 -9.95
N ASP A 37 -0.08 -0.55 -8.67
CA ASP A 37 1.14 -0.06 -8.03
C ASP A 37 2.11 -1.22 -7.74
N VAL A 38 2.82 -1.61 -8.79
CA VAL A 38 3.89 -2.61 -8.77
C VAL A 38 5.14 -2.01 -9.40
N PRO A 39 6.34 -2.57 -9.13
CA PRO A 39 7.51 -2.20 -9.90
C PRO A 39 7.23 -2.34 -11.40
N GLN A 40 7.50 -1.27 -12.16
CA GLN A 40 7.23 -1.19 -13.59
C GLN A 40 5.73 -1.10 -13.93
N SER A 41 4.97 -0.30 -13.17
CA SER A 41 3.50 -0.23 -13.22
C SER A 41 2.97 0.11 -14.61
N VAL A 42 3.55 1.09 -15.29
CA VAL A 42 3.17 1.46 -16.66
C VAL A 42 3.49 0.35 -17.64
N GLN A 43 4.57 -0.40 -17.41
CA GLN A 43 4.98 -1.48 -18.30
C GLN A 43 4.08 -2.71 -18.16
N HIS A 44 3.63 -3.01 -16.93
CA HIS A 44 2.76 -4.15 -16.59
C HIS A 44 1.26 -3.84 -16.64
N MET A 45 0.88 -2.58 -16.89
CA MET A 45 -0.50 -2.17 -17.15
C MET A 45 -1.12 -2.99 -18.29
N THR A 46 -2.43 -3.24 -18.23
CA THR A 46 -3.16 -3.86 -19.34
C THR A 46 -2.86 -3.11 -20.66
N PRO A 47 -2.35 -3.79 -21.71
CA PRO A 47 -1.83 -3.12 -22.90
C PRO A 47 -2.84 -2.19 -23.62
N ARG A 48 -4.13 -2.54 -23.58
CA ARG A 48 -5.21 -1.72 -24.14
C ARG A 48 -5.38 -0.42 -23.36
N LEU A 49 -5.44 -0.50 -22.03
CA LEU A 49 -5.56 0.66 -21.15
C LEU A 49 -4.37 1.60 -21.34
N ARG A 50 -3.13 1.07 -21.35
CA ARG A 50 -1.93 1.88 -21.60
C ARG A 50 -2.00 2.66 -22.90
N THR A 51 -2.41 2.00 -23.99
CA THR A 51 -2.54 2.64 -25.31
C THR A 51 -3.57 3.78 -25.27
N GLU A 52 -4.67 3.59 -24.57
CA GLU A 52 -5.72 4.61 -24.43
C GLU A 52 -5.26 5.79 -23.57
N LEU A 53 -4.60 5.54 -22.42
CA LEU A 53 -4.08 6.61 -21.57
C LEU A 53 -2.99 7.43 -22.25
N LEU A 54 -2.17 6.81 -23.11
CA LEU A 54 -1.22 7.53 -23.99
C LEU A 54 -1.95 8.43 -25.00
N LYS A 55 -3.01 7.93 -25.64
CA LYS A 55 -3.81 8.72 -26.59
C LYS A 55 -4.54 9.89 -25.91
N LEU A 56 -4.93 9.72 -24.65
CA LEU A 56 -5.54 10.78 -23.84
C LEU A 56 -4.51 11.78 -23.29
N GLY A 57 -3.21 11.55 -23.48
CA GLY A 57 -2.15 12.40 -22.92
C GLY A 57 -1.99 12.28 -21.40
N LEU A 58 -2.61 11.28 -20.77
CA LEU A 58 -2.49 10.99 -19.34
C LEU A 58 -1.17 10.28 -19.02
N LEU A 59 -0.60 9.59 -20.01
CA LEU A 59 0.76 9.07 -20.00
C LEU A 59 1.55 9.72 -21.13
N THR A 60 2.83 10.00 -20.90
CA THR A 60 3.71 10.58 -21.93
C THR A 60 4.57 9.52 -22.62
N ASP A 61 4.79 8.37 -22.00
CA ASP A 61 5.55 7.27 -22.57
C ASP A 61 5.09 5.90 -22.02
N LYS A 62 5.64 4.82 -22.58
CA LYS A 62 5.28 3.43 -22.25
C LYS A 62 6.03 2.88 -21.03
N THR A 63 6.79 3.71 -20.33
CA THR A 63 7.64 3.34 -19.21
C THR A 63 7.23 4.11 -17.95
N ASP A 64 7.80 3.70 -16.83
CA ASP A 64 7.58 4.39 -15.56
C ASP A 64 8.35 5.71 -15.45
N ALA A 65 9.24 6.04 -16.39
CA ALA A 65 10.22 7.10 -16.22
C ALA A 65 9.60 8.49 -16.05
N SER A 66 8.55 8.81 -16.81
CA SER A 66 7.77 10.04 -16.66
C SER A 66 6.80 9.95 -15.48
N PHE A 67 6.05 8.84 -15.40
CA PHE A 67 5.03 8.64 -14.38
C PHE A 67 5.59 8.73 -12.95
N LYS A 68 6.78 8.18 -12.70
CA LYS A 68 7.45 8.24 -11.39
C LYS A 68 7.92 9.64 -11.00
N LYS A 69 8.10 10.56 -11.95
CA LYS A 69 8.50 11.95 -11.68
C LYS A 69 7.34 12.82 -11.23
N LEU A 70 6.10 12.35 -11.41
CA LEU A 70 4.93 13.07 -10.95
C LEU A 70 4.93 13.17 -9.41
N SER A 71 4.35 14.24 -8.88
CA SER A 71 4.05 14.34 -7.45
C SER A 71 2.96 13.31 -7.07
N PRO A 72 2.75 13.03 -5.76
CA PRO A 72 1.61 12.23 -5.31
C PRO A 72 0.27 12.73 -5.89
N VAL A 73 0.03 14.05 -5.86
CA VAL A 73 -1.11 14.71 -6.51
C VAL A 73 -1.18 14.36 -8.01
N GLY A 74 -0.07 14.50 -8.74
CA GLY A 74 -0.04 14.22 -10.17
C GLY A 74 -0.33 12.75 -10.51
N ARG A 75 0.15 11.81 -9.70
CA ARG A 75 -0.17 10.39 -9.88
C ARG A 75 -1.63 10.10 -9.57
N ASP A 76 -2.17 10.67 -8.49
CA ASP A 76 -3.59 10.54 -8.14
C ASP A 76 -4.51 11.10 -9.24
N TYR A 77 -4.12 12.19 -9.88
CA TYR A 77 -4.85 12.72 -11.03
C TYR A 77 -4.90 11.70 -12.17
N VAL A 78 -3.75 11.14 -12.56
CA VAL A 78 -3.68 10.14 -13.64
C VAL A 78 -4.46 8.88 -13.28
N TRP A 79 -4.38 8.40 -12.04
CA TRP A 79 -5.17 7.24 -11.56
C TRP A 79 -6.67 7.54 -11.55
N THR A 80 -7.08 8.72 -11.08
CA THR A 80 -8.49 9.16 -11.12
C THR A 80 -9.00 9.19 -12.55
N GLU A 81 -8.26 9.78 -13.48
CA GLU A 81 -8.67 9.85 -14.89
C GLU A 81 -8.69 8.48 -15.56
N ALA A 82 -7.75 7.58 -15.22
CA ALA A 82 -7.76 6.22 -15.71
C ALA A 82 -9.00 5.46 -15.22
N ALA A 83 -9.37 5.59 -13.94
CA ALA A 83 -10.60 5.02 -13.39
C ALA A 83 -11.85 5.59 -14.07
N CYS A 84 -11.95 6.92 -14.21
CA CYS A 84 -13.02 7.60 -14.93
C CYS A 84 -13.17 7.07 -16.37
N HIS A 85 -12.04 6.90 -17.08
CA HIS A 85 -12.03 6.37 -18.44
C HIS A 85 -12.51 4.91 -18.49
N VAL A 86 -12.05 4.06 -17.56
CA VAL A 86 -12.52 2.68 -17.46
C VAL A 86 -14.02 2.62 -17.17
N ILE A 87 -14.53 3.44 -16.25
CA ILE A 87 -15.97 3.54 -15.94
C ILE A 87 -16.76 3.88 -17.21
N ARG A 88 -16.41 4.97 -17.90
CA ARG A 88 -17.15 5.44 -19.09
C ARG A 88 -17.14 4.44 -20.24
N ARG A 89 -16.00 3.78 -20.47
CA ARG A 89 -15.80 2.91 -21.64
C ARG A 89 -16.23 1.46 -21.41
N ARG A 90 -16.10 0.96 -20.19
CA ARG A 90 -16.20 -0.48 -19.90
C ARG A 90 -17.25 -0.82 -18.85
N LYS A 91 -17.54 0.09 -17.92
CA LYS A 91 -18.53 -0.10 -16.85
C LYS A 91 -18.31 -1.43 -16.09
N PRO A 92 -17.12 -1.68 -15.53
CA PRO A 92 -16.83 -2.95 -14.86
C PRO A 92 -17.77 -3.19 -13.67
N ASN A 93 -18.04 -4.45 -13.36
CA ASN A 93 -18.89 -4.82 -12.23
C ASN A 93 -18.20 -4.55 -10.87
N LEU A 94 -16.87 -4.62 -10.84
CA LEU A 94 -16.04 -4.26 -9.69
C LEU A 94 -14.88 -3.39 -10.18
N LEU A 95 -14.75 -2.18 -9.61
CA LEU A 95 -13.57 -1.33 -9.79
C LEU A 95 -12.97 -1.01 -8.43
N LEU A 96 -11.67 -1.23 -8.30
CA LEU A 96 -10.90 -0.87 -7.11
C LEU A 96 -9.96 0.28 -7.48
N LEU A 97 -9.95 1.33 -6.65
CA LEU A 97 -9.12 2.51 -6.84
C LEU A 97 -8.49 2.91 -5.51
N HIS A 98 -7.21 3.26 -5.53
CA HIS A 98 -6.51 3.82 -4.39
C HIS A 98 -5.74 5.09 -4.79
N LEU A 99 -5.81 6.11 -3.94
CA LEU A 99 -5.21 7.42 -4.13
C LEU A 99 -4.24 7.68 -2.96
N LEU A 100 -3.01 8.10 -3.27
CA LEU A 100 -1.89 8.10 -2.33
C LEU A 100 -1.52 9.48 -1.78
N ASN A 101 -2.13 10.57 -2.27
CA ASN A 101 -1.76 11.92 -1.84
C ASN A 101 -2.06 12.17 -0.35
N VAL A 102 -3.17 11.64 0.17
CA VAL A 102 -3.53 11.77 1.59
C VAL A 102 -2.49 11.06 2.46
N ASP A 103 -2.15 9.82 2.13
CA ASP A 103 -1.13 9.03 2.82
C ASP A 103 0.24 9.73 2.80
N SER A 104 0.70 10.14 1.61
CA SER A 104 1.97 10.85 1.44
C SER A 104 2.03 12.14 2.26
N THR A 105 0.92 12.89 2.30
CA THR A 105 0.83 14.16 3.04
C THR A 105 0.81 13.93 4.54
N HIS A 106 0.06 12.95 5.03
CA HIS A 106 0.01 12.65 6.45
C HIS A 106 1.31 12.03 6.97
N HIS A 107 2.06 11.28 6.15
CA HIS A 107 3.42 10.86 6.50
C HIS A 107 4.38 12.05 6.68
N ALA A 108 4.27 13.07 5.83
CA ALA A 108 5.18 14.22 5.85
C ALA A 108 4.82 15.25 6.94
N PHE A 109 3.54 15.51 7.16
CA PHE A 109 3.06 16.63 7.99
C PHE A 109 2.18 16.22 9.16
N GLY A 110 1.76 14.95 9.23
CA GLY A 110 0.79 14.47 10.22
C GLY A 110 -0.67 14.83 9.88
N PRO A 111 -1.63 14.14 10.52
CA PRO A 111 -3.05 14.42 10.36
C PRO A 111 -3.45 15.73 11.05
N ARG A 112 -4.63 16.27 10.70
CA ARG A 112 -5.20 17.50 11.29
C ARG A 112 -4.33 18.76 11.13
N THR A 113 -3.55 18.80 10.05
CA THR A 113 -2.78 19.97 9.62
C THR A 113 -3.43 20.62 8.40
N SER A 114 -3.10 21.88 8.10
CA SER A 114 -3.58 22.54 6.88
C SER A 114 -3.22 21.76 5.61
N ALA A 115 -2.03 21.12 5.59
CA ALA A 115 -1.62 20.25 4.51
C ALA A 115 -2.51 19.00 4.42
N GLY A 116 -2.77 18.32 5.54
CA GLY A 116 -3.67 17.16 5.59
C GLY A 116 -5.10 17.48 5.15
N TYR A 117 -5.68 18.59 5.62
CA TYR A 117 -7.01 19.03 5.16
C TYR A 117 -7.03 19.37 3.67
N THR A 118 -5.97 19.97 3.15
CA THR A 118 -5.82 20.23 1.70
C THR A 118 -5.76 18.93 0.90
N ALA A 119 -5.02 17.92 1.38
CA ALA A 119 -4.95 16.61 0.73
C ALA A 119 -6.31 15.89 0.74
N ASN A 120 -7.07 16.00 1.83
CA ASN A 120 -8.42 15.45 1.91
C ASN A 120 -9.39 16.16 0.94
N ALA A 121 -9.33 17.49 0.85
CA ALA A 121 -10.13 18.25 -0.12
C ALA A 121 -9.79 17.87 -1.57
N TYR A 122 -8.51 17.61 -1.85
CA TYR A 122 -8.09 17.08 -3.15
C TYR A 122 -8.65 15.67 -3.42
N ALA A 123 -8.63 14.77 -2.44
CA ALA A 123 -9.22 13.44 -2.58
C ALA A 123 -10.75 13.50 -2.82
N ASP A 124 -11.45 14.43 -2.15
CA ASP A 124 -12.87 14.70 -2.40
C ASP A 124 -13.13 15.19 -3.83
N MET A 125 -12.27 16.08 -4.36
CA MET A 125 -12.32 16.48 -5.76
C MET A 125 -12.13 15.29 -6.72
N CYS A 126 -11.16 14.41 -6.45
CA CYS A 126 -10.97 13.18 -7.23
C CYS A 126 -12.22 12.29 -7.17
N LEU A 127 -12.81 12.12 -5.99
CA LEU A 127 -14.05 11.37 -5.83
C LEU A 127 -15.20 11.98 -6.64
N SER A 128 -15.36 13.30 -6.63
CA SER A 128 -16.35 13.99 -7.45
C SER A 128 -16.19 13.67 -8.94
N ARG A 129 -14.96 13.52 -9.45
CA ARG A 129 -14.73 13.15 -10.86
C ARG A 129 -15.16 11.72 -11.16
N ILE A 130 -14.91 10.79 -10.24
CA ILE A 130 -15.40 9.40 -10.34
C ILE A 130 -16.93 9.38 -10.37
N LEU A 131 -17.57 10.16 -9.49
CA LEU A 131 -19.02 10.32 -9.45
C LEU A 131 -19.58 10.85 -10.78
N SER A 132 -18.97 11.89 -11.34
CA SER A 132 -19.36 12.39 -12.67
C SER A 132 -19.15 11.36 -13.77
N ALA A 133 -18.10 10.53 -13.71
CA ALA A 133 -17.89 9.46 -14.68
C ALA A 133 -18.97 8.37 -14.61
N LEU A 134 -19.50 8.07 -13.41
CA LEU A 134 -20.65 7.18 -13.23
C LEU A 134 -21.94 7.78 -13.80
N ASP A 135 -22.15 9.09 -13.61
CA ASP A 135 -23.27 9.84 -14.16
C ASP A 135 -23.22 9.83 -15.71
N ASP A 136 -22.07 10.16 -16.30
CA ASP A 136 -21.82 10.12 -17.75
C ASP A 136 -22.05 8.72 -18.34
N ALA A 137 -21.68 7.68 -17.58
CA ALA A 137 -21.87 6.29 -17.97
C ALA A 137 -23.33 5.82 -17.82
N GLY A 138 -24.21 6.60 -17.20
CA GLY A 138 -25.60 6.26 -16.93
C GLY A 138 -25.77 5.09 -15.96
N ILE A 139 -24.82 4.90 -15.03
CA ILE A 139 -24.84 3.79 -14.06
C ILE A 139 -24.88 4.25 -12.60
N ARG A 140 -24.93 5.55 -12.32
CA ARG A 140 -24.88 6.09 -10.96
C ARG A 140 -25.87 5.42 -9.99
N ASP A 141 -27.14 5.34 -10.37
CA ASP A 141 -28.20 4.78 -9.53
C ASP A 141 -28.10 3.26 -9.33
N LYS A 142 -27.20 2.61 -10.07
CA LYS A 142 -26.92 1.16 -10.01
C LYS A 142 -25.54 0.85 -9.43
N THR A 143 -24.79 1.87 -9.02
CA THR A 143 -23.44 1.71 -8.46
C THR A 143 -23.47 1.92 -6.96
N THR A 144 -22.97 0.94 -6.22
CA THR A 144 -22.63 1.13 -4.81
C THR A 144 -21.20 1.64 -4.71
N LEU A 145 -21.01 2.79 -4.06
CA LEU A 145 -19.71 3.37 -3.80
C LEU A 145 -19.33 3.10 -2.33
N ILE A 146 -18.16 2.49 -2.12
CA ILE A 146 -17.61 2.26 -0.79
C ILE A 146 -16.30 3.03 -0.67
N VAL A 147 -16.28 4.03 0.22
CA VAL A 147 -15.08 4.83 0.50
C VAL A 147 -14.54 4.41 1.86
N VAL A 148 -13.35 3.81 1.85
CA VAL A 148 -12.68 3.28 3.04
C VAL A 148 -11.20 3.64 3.00
N SER A 149 -10.51 3.36 4.10
CA SER A 149 -9.06 3.50 4.21
C SER A 149 -8.46 2.18 4.67
N ASP A 150 -7.27 1.88 4.19
CA ASP A 150 -6.45 0.75 4.61
C ASP A 150 -5.87 0.95 6.02
N HIS A 151 -5.53 2.19 6.40
CA HIS A 151 -5.09 2.53 7.75
C HIS A 151 -5.28 4.01 8.15
N GLY A 152 -5.28 4.27 9.46
CA GLY A 152 -5.31 5.62 10.01
C GLY A 152 -3.92 6.26 10.18
N PHE A 153 -3.90 7.47 10.73
CA PHE A 153 -2.69 8.19 11.15
C PHE A 153 -2.81 8.68 12.58
N THR A 154 -1.69 8.68 13.30
CA THR A 154 -1.56 9.29 14.63
C THR A 154 -0.24 10.04 14.74
N THR A 155 -0.24 11.12 15.50
CA THR A 155 0.97 11.92 15.73
C THR A 155 1.81 11.26 16.82
N THR A 156 3.05 10.90 16.50
CA THR A 156 4.01 10.32 17.44
C THR A 156 5.13 11.31 17.76
N PRO A 157 5.17 11.90 18.97
CA PRO A 157 6.18 12.91 19.33
C PRO A 157 7.58 12.32 19.56
N LYS A 158 7.68 11.00 19.74
CA LYS A 158 8.92 10.26 19.95
C LYS A 158 8.99 9.06 19.00
N SER A 159 10.20 8.68 18.60
CA SER A 159 10.47 7.45 17.85
C SER A 159 11.42 6.55 18.65
N ILE A 160 11.14 5.25 18.64
CA ILE A 160 12.03 4.25 19.22
C ILE A 160 13.00 3.79 18.13
N ARG A 161 14.29 3.68 18.46
CA ARG A 161 15.35 3.25 17.54
C ARG A 161 15.93 1.89 17.98
N PRO A 162 15.19 0.78 17.85
CA PRO A 162 15.58 -0.51 18.42
C PRO A 162 16.94 -1.00 17.88
N ASN A 163 17.23 -0.77 16.60
CA ASN A 163 18.50 -1.17 15.99
C ASN A 163 19.73 -0.48 16.59
N VAL A 164 19.58 0.70 17.23
CA VAL A 164 20.69 1.34 17.95
C VAL A 164 21.08 0.52 19.18
N LEU A 165 20.09 0.05 19.94
CA LEU A 165 20.31 -0.77 21.13
C LEU A 165 20.86 -2.15 20.75
N LEU A 166 20.35 -2.75 19.67
CA LEU A 166 20.87 -4.01 19.15
C LEU A 166 22.34 -3.88 18.69
N ARG A 167 22.72 -2.74 18.10
CA ARG A 167 24.11 -2.46 17.74
C ARG A 167 25.01 -2.35 18.97
N GLN A 168 24.55 -1.62 19.99
CA GLN A 168 25.28 -1.47 21.26
C GLN A 168 25.47 -2.81 21.98
N ALA A 169 24.49 -3.71 21.87
CA ALA A 169 24.56 -5.08 22.39
C ALA A 169 25.40 -6.04 21.51
N GLY A 170 25.97 -5.57 20.40
CA GLY A 170 26.75 -6.40 19.47
C GLY A 170 25.92 -7.38 18.63
N LEU A 171 24.57 -7.27 18.66
CA LEU A 171 23.64 -8.13 17.92
C LEU A 171 23.50 -7.75 16.45
N LEU A 172 23.97 -6.56 16.06
CA LEU A 172 24.11 -6.17 14.67
C LEU A 172 25.35 -5.30 14.44
N LYS A 173 25.94 -5.41 13.24
CA LYS A 173 27.07 -4.60 12.78
C LYS A 173 26.66 -3.79 11.56
N VAL A 174 27.03 -2.52 11.57
CA VAL A 174 26.72 -1.56 10.50
C VAL A 174 28.02 -1.01 9.94
N GLN A 175 28.11 -0.89 8.61
CA GLN A 175 29.21 -0.22 7.92
C GLN A 175 28.60 0.68 6.85
N ALA A 176 29.06 1.95 6.78
CA ALA A 176 28.55 2.94 5.83
C ALA A 176 27.00 3.04 5.79
N GLY A 177 26.36 2.97 6.96
CA GLY A 177 24.89 3.05 7.10
C GLY A 177 24.12 1.79 6.69
N LYS A 178 24.81 0.71 6.30
CA LYS A 178 24.18 -0.57 5.93
C LYS A 178 24.47 -1.66 6.96
N ILE A 179 23.46 -2.46 7.27
CA ILE A 179 23.63 -3.66 8.12
C ILE A 179 24.49 -4.66 7.33
N GLN A 180 25.65 -5.01 7.88
CA GLN A 180 26.54 -6.01 7.28
C GLN A 180 26.26 -7.41 7.82
N THR A 181 26.05 -7.49 9.13
CA THR A 181 25.61 -8.71 9.81
C THR A 181 24.63 -8.33 10.89
N ALA A 182 23.63 -9.17 11.11
CA ALA A 182 22.70 -9.06 12.22
C ALA A 182 22.40 -10.47 12.69
N GLN A 183 22.40 -10.70 14.00
CA GLN A 183 21.76 -11.86 14.65
C GLN A 183 20.28 -11.56 14.87
N VAL A 184 19.98 -10.31 15.25
CA VAL A 184 18.64 -9.76 15.38
C VAL A 184 18.61 -8.39 14.71
N HIS A 185 17.60 -8.11 13.91
CA HIS A 185 17.32 -6.76 13.43
C HIS A 185 15.82 -6.46 13.43
N VAL A 186 15.46 -5.19 13.54
CA VAL A 186 14.08 -4.73 13.42
C VAL A 186 13.89 -3.97 12.10
N VAL A 187 12.87 -4.35 11.35
CA VAL A 187 12.34 -3.58 10.22
C VAL A 187 11.14 -2.78 10.75
N PRO A 188 11.27 -1.46 10.94
CA PRO A 188 10.18 -0.64 11.48
C PRO A 188 9.10 -0.40 10.42
N GLU A 189 7.84 -0.52 10.83
CA GLU A 189 6.64 -0.32 10.00
C GLU A 189 5.65 0.59 10.77
N GLY A 190 6.04 1.86 10.96
CA GLY A 190 5.24 2.83 11.71
C GLY A 190 5.03 2.43 13.18
N GLY A 191 3.79 2.04 13.51
CA GLY A 191 3.39 1.64 14.88
C GLY A 191 3.79 0.21 15.28
N LEU A 192 4.38 -0.58 14.36
CA LEU A 192 4.89 -1.92 14.63
C LEU A 192 6.34 -2.06 14.13
N GLY A 193 7.02 -3.12 14.54
CA GLY A 193 8.34 -3.48 14.03
C GLY A 193 8.45 -4.99 13.84
N LEU A 194 8.87 -5.41 12.65
CA LEU A 194 9.11 -6.81 12.35
C LEU A 194 10.52 -7.19 12.84
N VAL A 195 10.59 -8.12 13.76
CA VAL A 195 11.85 -8.59 14.36
C VAL A 195 12.29 -9.85 13.63
N TYR A 196 13.47 -9.81 13.01
CA TYR A 196 14.05 -10.97 12.34
C TYR A 196 15.23 -11.47 13.15
N CYS A 197 15.18 -12.76 13.49
CA CYS A 197 16.31 -13.51 14.02
C CYS A 197 16.94 -14.30 12.87
N THR A 198 18.17 -14.00 12.52
CA THR A 198 18.79 -14.44 11.26
C THR A 198 19.46 -15.81 11.35
N ASN A 199 19.67 -16.33 12.57
CA ASN A 199 20.13 -17.71 12.80
C ASN A 199 18.92 -18.59 13.14
N PRO A 200 18.44 -19.44 12.22
CA PRO A 200 17.25 -20.27 12.46
C PRO A 200 17.38 -21.17 13.69
N GLY A 201 18.57 -21.74 13.92
CA GLY A 201 18.85 -22.66 15.04
C GLY A 201 18.83 -22.00 16.42
N GLU A 202 18.95 -20.68 16.49
CA GLU A 202 18.94 -19.91 17.74
C GLU A 202 17.77 -18.92 17.82
N SER A 203 16.87 -18.94 16.83
CA SER A 203 15.81 -17.95 16.65
C SER A 203 14.91 -17.82 17.89
N SER A 204 14.48 -18.93 18.50
CA SER A 204 13.66 -18.91 19.71
C SER A 204 14.37 -18.25 20.90
N LYS A 205 15.67 -18.54 21.09
CA LYS A 205 16.48 -17.95 22.16
C LYS A 205 16.70 -16.45 21.92
N ALA A 206 17.02 -16.08 20.68
CA ALA A 206 17.23 -14.69 20.28
C ALA A 206 15.94 -13.86 20.42
N ALA A 207 14.79 -14.40 20.01
CA ALA A 207 13.50 -13.75 20.14
C ALA A 207 13.09 -13.57 21.61
N ALA A 208 13.31 -14.57 22.46
CA ALA A 208 13.06 -14.45 23.91
C ALA A 208 13.96 -13.39 24.56
N ALA A 209 15.25 -13.33 24.18
CA ALA A 209 16.18 -12.30 24.65
C ALA A 209 15.76 -10.91 24.18
N PHE A 210 15.33 -10.77 22.92
CA PHE A 210 14.80 -9.52 22.37
C PHE A 210 13.55 -9.08 23.14
N LYS A 211 12.58 -9.98 23.38
CA LYS A 211 11.39 -9.68 24.19
C LYS A 211 11.76 -9.18 25.58
N LYS A 212 12.68 -9.85 26.27
CA LYS A 212 13.16 -9.41 27.59
C LYS A 212 13.82 -8.02 27.56
N MET A 213 14.52 -7.69 26.49
CA MET A 213 15.21 -6.41 26.33
C MET A 213 14.24 -5.23 26.09
N PHE A 214 13.17 -5.46 25.35
CA PHE A 214 12.26 -4.39 24.88
C PHE A 214 10.92 -4.32 25.62
N LEU A 215 10.42 -5.42 26.18
CA LEU A 215 9.16 -5.39 26.93
C LEU A 215 9.29 -4.50 28.17
N GLY A 216 8.33 -3.58 28.34
CA GLY A 216 8.33 -2.61 29.43
C GLY A 216 9.18 -1.36 29.19
N GLN A 217 9.86 -1.25 28.04
CA GLN A 217 10.52 0.00 27.63
C GLN A 217 9.47 1.06 27.23
N GLU A 218 9.77 2.35 27.48
CA GLU A 218 8.88 3.45 27.07
C GLU A 218 8.57 3.36 25.57
N GLY A 219 7.28 3.34 25.23
CA GLY A 219 6.79 3.25 23.85
C GLY A 219 6.68 1.83 23.29
N VAL A 220 7.07 0.78 24.04
CA VAL A 220 6.87 -0.62 23.66
C VAL A 220 5.68 -1.20 24.40
N SER A 221 4.55 -1.35 23.70
CA SER A 221 3.32 -1.95 24.22
C SER A 221 3.49 -3.45 24.48
N ASP A 222 4.00 -4.19 23.49
CA ASP A 222 4.24 -5.64 23.58
C ASP A 222 5.33 -6.06 22.60
N VAL A 223 5.87 -7.26 22.81
CA VAL A 223 6.70 -7.99 21.86
C VAL A 223 6.08 -9.37 21.67
N LEU A 224 5.47 -9.58 20.51
CA LEU A 224 4.80 -10.82 20.16
C LEU A 224 5.80 -11.83 19.60
N LEU A 225 5.71 -13.06 20.09
CA LEU A 225 6.45 -14.21 19.56
C LEU A 225 5.54 -14.98 18.59
N PRO A 226 6.10 -15.84 17.70
CA PRO A 226 5.32 -16.53 16.66
C PRO A 226 4.12 -17.35 17.17
N ASP A 227 4.18 -17.86 18.40
CA ASP A 227 3.10 -18.59 19.09
C ASP A 227 1.94 -17.72 19.56
N GLY A 228 2.05 -16.39 19.46
CA GLY A 228 0.98 -15.43 19.74
C GLY A 228 0.45 -14.70 18.51
N PHE A 229 0.97 -14.99 17.31
CA PHE A 229 0.56 -14.30 16.09
C PHE A 229 -0.89 -14.61 15.69
N ASP A 230 -1.32 -15.85 15.89
CA ASP A 230 -2.68 -16.31 15.62
C ASP A 230 -3.73 -15.52 16.41
N LYS A 231 -3.42 -15.18 17.67
CA LYS A 231 -4.30 -14.40 18.56
C LYS A 231 -4.60 -12.99 18.04
N ILE A 232 -3.76 -12.47 17.15
CA ILE A 232 -3.94 -11.15 16.52
C ILE A 232 -4.19 -11.26 15.01
N GLY A 233 -4.53 -12.45 14.52
CA GLY A 233 -4.85 -12.69 13.11
C GLY A 233 -3.64 -12.68 12.16
N LEU A 234 -2.41 -12.76 12.68
CA LEU A 234 -1.21 -12.90 11.86
C LEU A 234 -0.90 -14.39 11.61
N PRO A 235 -0.49 -14.75 10.38
CA PRO A 235 -0.08 -16.12 10.09
C PRO A 235 1.26 -16.43 10.75
N HIS A 236 1.46 -17.69 11.17
CA HIS A 236 2.78 -18.13 11.61
C HIS A 236 3.80 -17.99 10.46
N PRO A 237 4.95 -17.34 10.68
CA PRO A 237 6.05 -17.31 9.72
C PRO A 237 6.61 -18.74 9.65
N ARG A 238 6.29 -19.46 8.57
CA ARG A 238 6.86 -20.80 8.34
C ARG A 238 8.29 -20.69 7.88
#